data_AF-A0A8J4TNM5-F1
#
_entry.id   AF-A0A8J4TNM5-F1
#
_cell.length_a   1.000
_cell.length_b   1.000
_cell.length_c   1.000
_cell.angle_alpha   90.00
_cell.angle_beta   90.00
_cell.angle_gamma   90.00
#
_symmetry.space_group_name_H-M   'P 1'
#
loop_
_entity.id
_entity.type
_entity.pdbx_description
1 polymer ?
#
loop_
_entity_poly.entity_id
_entity_poly.type
_entity_poly.pdbx_seq_one_letter_code
_entity_poly.pdbx_strand_id
1 'polypeptide(L)' 'MAQEFVKTQIKGDKVVVFLKPSCPYCVLAKDVLSKHSFKPGHLDFIDITTQSNMAAIQDYLQQITGART' A
#
# COMPACT_ATOMS: atom_id res chain seq x y z
N MET A 1 -9.91 -12.61 0.37
CA MET A 1 -8.76 -13.00 -0.50
C MET A 1 -7.86 -11.80 -0.76
N ALA A 2 -6.62 -12.00 -1.21
CA ALA A 2 -5.65 -10.91 -1.41
C ALA A 2 -6.12 -9.84 -2.42
N GLN A 3 -6.75 -10.28 -3.52
CA GLN A 3 -7.35 -9.40 -4.52
C GLN A 3 -8.44 -8.49 -3.93
N GLU A 4 -9.38 -9.05 -3.16
CA GLU A 4 -10.46 -8.29 -2.54
C GLU A 4 -9.92 -7.30 -1.51
N PHE A 5 -8.91 -7.70 -0.74
CA PHE A 5 -8.23 -6.82 0.20
C PHE A 5 -7.65 -5.61 -0.52
N VAL A 6 -6.81 -5.82 -1.54
CA VAL A 6 -6.19 -4.73 -2.29
C VAL A 6 -7.24 -3.86 -2.98
N LYS A 7 -8.23 -4.45 -3.66
CA LYS A 7 -9.33 -3.73 -4.33
C LYS A 7 -10.15 -2.88 -3.35
N THR A 8 -10.32 -3.34 -2.11
CA THR A 8 -11.03 -2.59 -1.07
C THR A 8 -10.24 -1.35 -0.64
N GLN A 9 -8.92 -1.49 -0.44
CA GLN A 9 -8.08 -0.37 -0.01
C GLN A 9 -8.01 0.73 -1.07
N ILE A 10 -7.84 0.36 -2.34
CA ILE A 10 -7.66 1.33 -3.45
C ILE A 10 -8.98 1.87 -4.02
N LYS A 11 -10.12 1.55 -3.40
CA LYS A 11 -11.44 2.00 -3.88
C LYS A 11 -11.64 3.49 -3.59
N GLY A 12 -12.20 4.21 -4.58
CA GLY A 12 -12.54 5.63 -4.44
C GLY A 12 -11.40 6.55 -4.89
N ASP A 13 -11.31 7.74 -4.30
CA ASP A 13 -10.32 8.78 -4.65
C ASP A 13 -9.19 8.87 -3.61
N LYS A 14 -8.63 7.71 -3.22
CA LYS A 14 -7.55 7.58 -2.25
C LYS A 14 -6.20 7.32 -2.90
N VAL A 15 -5.14 7.85 -2.30
CA VAL A 15 -3.76 7.39 -2.50
C VAL A 15 -3.45 6.33 -1.45
N VAL A 16 -3.00 5.16 -1.88
CA VAL A 16 -2.69 4.03 -1.00
C VAL A 16 -1.26 3.58 -1.20
N VAL A 17 -0.52 3.46 -0.11
CA VAL A 17 0.86 2.97 -0.09
C VAL A 17 0.91 1.65 0.66
N PHE A 18 1.03 0.55 -0.08
CA PHE A 18 1.34 -0.75 0.50
C PHE A 18 2.82 -0.79 0.88
N LEU A 19 3.13 -1.08 2.14
CA LEU A 19 4.48 -0.96 2.67
C LEU A 19 4.84 -2.04 3.68
N LYS A 20 6.14 -2.13 3.95
CA LYS A 20 6.72 -2.87 5.08
C LYS A 20 7.48 -1.87 5.95
N PRO A 21 7.20 -1.77 7.27
CA PRO A 21 7.86 -0.79 8.13
C PRO A 21 9.39 -0.91 8.16
N SER A 22 9.92 -2.12 7.97
CA SER A 22 11.36 -2.39 7.91
C SER A 22 12.03 -1.98 6.59
N CYS A 23 11.26 -1.62 5.55
CA CYS A 23 11.81 -1.23 4.26
C CYS A 23 12.20 0.27 4.27
N PRO A 24 13.49 0.61 4.09
CA PRO A 24 13.93 2.02 4.14
C PRO A 24 13.29 2.87 3.03
N TYR A 25 13.03 2.29 1.85
CA TYR A 25 12.33 2.99 0.77
C TYR A 25 10.86 3.29 1.09
N CYS A 26 10.21 2.41 1.85
CA CYS A 26 8.86 2.66 2.34
C CYS A 26 8.82 3.80 3.36
N VAL A 27 9.81 3.87 4.26
CA VAL A 27 9.94 4.98 5.23
C VAL A 27 10.12 6.30 4.47
N LEU A 28 11.02 6.33 3.49
CA LEU A 28 11.22 7.50 2.64
C LEU A 28 9.94 7.94 1.91
N ALA A 29 9.22 6.98 1.30
CA ALA A 29 7.97 7.28 0.59
C ALA A 29 6.90 7.85 1.53
N LYS A 30 6.80 7.30 2.75
CA LYS A 30 5.90 7.81 3.79
C LYS A 30 6.27 9.25 4.18
N ASP A 31 7.54 9.52 4.44
CA ASP A 31 8.00 10.86 4.83
C ASP A 31 7.77 11.91 3.74
N VAL A 32 7.94 11.53 2.46
CA VAL A 32 7.68 12.43 1.33
C VAL A 32 6.18 12.70 1.18
N LEU A 33 5.36 11.64 1.17
CA LEU A 33 3.91 11.78 0.97
C LEU A 33 3.24 12.51 2.14
N SER A 34 3.69 12.30 3.38
CA SER A 34 3.16 13.01 4.54
C SER A 34 3.41 14.53 4.55
N LYS A 35 4.29 15.06 3.68
CA LYS A 35 4.52 16.51 3.54
C LYS A 35 3.49 17.20 2.65
N HIS A 36 2.68 16.44 1.91
CA HIS A 36 1.68 17.00 1.01
C HIS A 36 0.30 17.05 1.67
N SER A 37 -0.47 18.09 1.34
CA SER A 37 -1.84 18.27 1.83
C SER A 37 -2.82 17.42 1.03
N PHE A 38 -3.09 16.21 1.51
CA PHE A 38 -4.20 15.39 1.03
C PHE A 38 -5.51 15.79 1.70
N LYS A 39 -6.64 15.53 1.03
CA LYS A 39 -7.95 15.59 1.70
C LYS A 39 -7.95 14.63 2.92
N PRO A 40 -8.58 15.00 4.05
CA PRO A 40 -8.63 14.12 5.22
C PRO A 40 -9.15 12.72 4.89
N GLY A 41 -8.33 11.69 5.13
CA GLY A 41 -8.68 10.29 4.83
C GLY A 41 -8.40 9.81 3.40
N HIS A 42 -7.69 10.59 2.58
CA HIS A 42 -7.34 10.24 1.19
C HIS A 42 -5.89 9.80 1.00
N LEU A 43 -5.14 9.61 2.09
CA LEU A 43 -3.81 9.02 2.06
C LEU A 43 -3.75 7.91 3.11
N ASP A 44 -3.60 6.67 2.66
CA ASP A 44 -3.53 5.49 3.52
C ASP A 44 -2.18 4.76 3.36
N PHE A 45 -1.57 4.40 4.49
CA PHE A 45 -0.35 3.60 4.56
C PHE A 45 -0.69 2.22 5.11
N ILE A 46 -0.56 1.18 4.29
CA ILE A 46 -0.99 -0.18 4.61
C ILE A 46 0.23 -1.06 4.88
N ASP A 47 0.43 -1.45 6.15
CA ASP A 47 1.45 -2.43 6.52
C ASP A 47 1.01 -3.85 6.15
N ILE A 48 1.57 -4.38 5.07
CA ILE A 48 1.25 -5.72 4.58
C ILE A 48 1.94 -6.83 5.38
N THR A 49 2.91 -6.52 6.25
CA THR A 49 3.57 -7.52 7.10
C THR A 49 2.66 -8.07 8.19
N THR A 50 1.61 -7.31 8.54
CA THR A 50 0.55 -7.74 9.48
C THR A 50 -0.41 -8.76 8.88
N GLN A 51 -0.39 -8.95 7.56
CA GLN A 51 -1.32 -9.82 6.84
C GLN A 51 -0.75 -11.22 6.72
N SER A 52 -1.50 -12.24 7.16
CA SER A 52 -1.08 -13.64 7.04
C SER A 52 -0.90 -14.10 5.59
N ASN A 53 -1.55 -13.43 4.64
CA ASN A 53 -1.48 -13.70 3.20
C ASN A 53 -0.63 -12.66 2.43
N MET A 54 0.38 -12.05 3.08
CA MET A 54 1.26 -11.03 2.49
C MET A 54 1.80 -11.42 1.10
N ALA A 55 2.25 -12.66 0.92
CA ALA A 55 2.80 -13.12 -0.36
C ALA A 55 1.78 -13.01 -1.50
N ALA A 56 0.54 -13.46 -1.27
CA ALA A 56 -0.53 -13.35 -2.24
C ALA A 56 -0.95 -11.90 -2.53
N ILE A 57 -0.81 -11.00 -1.54
CA ILE A 57 -1.00 -9.55 -1.75
C ILE A 57 0.07 -9.03 -2.70
N GLN A 58 1.34 -9.38 -2.49
CA GLN A 58 2.43 -8.97 -3.39
C GLN A 58 2.27 -9.53 -4.80
N ASP A 59 1.84 -10.79 -4.95
CA ASP A 59 1.59 -11.40 -6.26
C ASP A 59 0.45 -10.67 -7.01
N TYR A 60 -0.61 -10.31 -6.30
CA TYR A 60 -1.70 -9.53 -6.89
C TYR A 60 -1.27 -8.09 -7.23
N LEU A 61 -0.46 -7.44 -6.38
CA LEU A 61 0.12 -6.13 -6.69
C LEU A 61 1.01 -6.20 -7.94
N GLN A 62 1.80 -7.27 -8.11
CA GLN A 62 2.59 -7.49 -9.32
C GLN A 62 1.70 -7.63 -10.55
N GLN A 63 0.59 -8.35 -10.45
CA GLN A 63 -0.35 -8.51 -11.56
C GLN A 63 -0.90 -7.16 -12.04
N ILE A 64 -1.21 -6.23 -11.13
CA ILE A 64 -1.89 -4.97 -11.49
C ILE A 64 -0.94 -3.77 -11.65
N THR A 65 0.28 -3.82 -11.09
CA THR A 65 1.26 -2.73 -11.14
C THR A 65 2.56 -3.08 -11.86
N GLY A 66 2.83 -4.37 -12.08
CA GLY A 66 4.12 -4.86 -12.57
C GLY A 66 5.20 -4.99 -11.49
N ALA A 67 4.97 -4.55 -10.25
CA ALA A 67 5.96 -4.56 -9.16
C ALA A 67 5.59 -5.54 -8.04
N ARG A 68 6.59 -6.30 -7.55
CA ARG A 68 6.44 -7.33 -6.48
C ARG A 68 7.32 -7.08 -5.24
N THR A 69 7.83 -5.87 -5.10
CA THR A 69 8.78 -5.46 -4.05
C THR A 69 8.09 -5.23 -2.71
#